data_AF-A0A0M0LQQ1-F1
#
_entry.id   AF-A0A0M0LQQ1-F1
#
_cell.length_a   1.000
_cell.length_b   1.000
_cell.length_c   1.000
_cell.angle_alpha   90.00
_cell.angle_beta   90.00
_cell.angle_gamma   90.00
#
_symmetry.space_group_name_H-M   'P 1'
#
loop_
_entity.id
_entity.type
_entity.pdbx_description
1 polymer ?
#
loop_
_entity_poly.entity_id
_entity_poly.type
_entity_poly.pdbx_seq_one_letter_code
_entity_poly.pdbx_strand_id
1 'polypeptide(L)'
;MELAFPKWLEGEWQASQQFAGYELPAKDVIPRDALFKEVDVPGFKKLSIAFLPDVGKEGVRYQMRWAADAAGVVREDRIFNFRSAIRGGLGYDAIERVDYKTDPNNQFGLGSNTGNPNRLKLVFAPGLTPNAERIELFINEHESEQPEGRDDLFYTSEALRQVTFSAGQTRQVNGEYAHFISYRRVSETQVNAICVTACYADPLQLERFFIQVGPNRPLIVFSHGISLLKSTVAV
;
A
#
# COMPACT_ATOMS: atom_id res chain seq x y z
N MET A 1 12.89 5.02 -9.79
CA MET A 1 13.15 3.84 -10.67
C MET A 1 12.42 2.67 -10.03
N GLU A 2 11.78 1.74 -10.72
CA GLU A 2 11.10 0.65 -10.00
C GLU A 2 12.07 -0.25 -9.23
N LEU A 3 11.56 -0.91 -8.18
CA LEU A 3 12.27 -1.96 -7.45
C LEU A 3 12.43 -3.21 -8.32
N ALA A 4 13.56 -3.90 -8.17
CA ALA A 4 13.82 -5.20 -8.79
C ALA A 4 13.54 -6.28 -7.75
N PHE A 5 12.70 -7.26 -8.11
CA PHE A 5 12.34 -8.36 -7.24
C PHE A 5 13.13 -9.63 -7.60
N PRO A 6 13.34 -10.56 -6.65
CA PRO A 6 13.95 -11.83 -6.94
C PRO A 6 13.13 -12.66 -7.93
N LYS A 7 13.81 -13.48 -8.74
CA LYS A 7 13.16 -14.37 -9.72
C LYS A 7 12.13 -15.31 -9.12
N TRP A 8 12.30 -15.72 -7.87
CA TRP A 8 11.37 -16.62 -7.21
C TRP A 8 10.01 -15.98 -6.85
N LEU A 9 9.87 -14.65 -6.91
CA LEU A 9 8.57 -13.97 -6.84
C LEU A 9 7.86 -13.90 -8.19
N GLU A 10 8.51 -14.21 -9.30
CA GLU A 10 7.90 -14.15 -10.62
C GLU A 10 6.68 -15.07 -10.73
N GLY A 11 5.59 -14.53 -11.28
CA GLY A 11 4.31 -15.22 -11.50
C GLY A 11 3.14 -14.53 -10.81
N GLU A 12 1.99 -15.18 -10.89
CA GLU A 12 0.76 -14.79 -10.21
C GLU A 12 0.57 -15.59 -8.92
N TRP A 13 0.06 -14.94 -7.89
CA TRP A 13 -0.03 -15.46 -6.53
C TRP A 13 -1.37 -15.12 -5.91
N GLN A 14 -2.05 -16.14 -5.36
CA GLN A 14 -3.16 -15.93 -4.44
C GLN A 14 -2.61 -15.50 -3.09
N ALA A 15 -2.83 -14.23 -2.73
CA ALA A 15 -2.55 -13.66 -1.43
C ALA A 15 -3.70 -13.90 -0.47
N SER A 16 -3.36 -14.24 0.78
CA SER A 16 -4.23 -14.21 1.95
C SER A 16 -3.58 -13.32 2.99
N GLN A 17 -4.28 -12.29 3.44
CA GLN A 17 -3.75 -11.30 4.36
C GLN A 17 -4.52 -11.31 5.68
N GLN A 18 -3.79 -11.22 6.78
CA GLN A 18 -4.33 -11.23 8.14
C GLN A 18 -3.71 -10.10 8.96
N PHE A 19 -4.55 -9.33 9.65
CA PHE A 19 -4.10 -8.36 10.65
C PHE A 19 -3.50 -9.09 11.86
N ALA A 20 -2.26 -8.76 12.22
CA ALA A 20 -1.54 -9.39 13.32
C ALA A 20 -1.56 -8.54 14.60
N GLY A 21 -1.63 -7.22 14.48
CA GLY A 21 -1.65 -6.32 15.63
C GLY A 21 -1.19 -4.89 15.31
N TYR A 22 -1.11 -4.07 16.35
CA TYR A 22 -0.58 -2.72 16.26
C TYR A 22 0.27 -2.35 17.48
N GLU A 23 1.17 -1.40 17.29
CA GLU A 23 1.97 -0.76 18.34
C GLU A 23 1.80 0.76 18.29
N LEU A 24 1.99 1.42 19.43
CA LEU A 24 1.91 2.88 19.57
C LEU A 24 3.28 3.46 19.97
N PRO A 25 4.16 3.74 19.00
CA PRO A 25 5.53 4.19 19.31
C PRO A 25 5.58 5.53 20.04
N ALA A 26 4.55 6.36 19.93
CA ALA A 26 4.45 7.69 20.55
C ALA A 26 3.56 7.74 21.81
N LYS A 27 3.26 6.60 22.45
CA LYS A 27 2.32 6.52 23.60
C LYS A 27 2.73 7.29 24.85
N ASP A 28 4.01 7.64 24.97
CA ASP A 28 4.61 8.48 26.01
C ASP A 28 4.25 9.96 25.86
N VAL A 29 3.93 10.43 24.65
CA VAL A 29 3.61 11.84 24.36
C VAL A 29 2.18 12.02 23.85
N ILE A 30 1.65 11.05 23.11
CA ILE A 30 0.28 11.07 22.60
C ILE A 30 -0.56 10.04 23.35
N PRO A 31 -1.56 10.48 24.15
CA PRO A 31 -2.48 9.56 24.80
C PRO A 31 -3.24 8.70 23.79
N ARG A 32 -3.35 7.39 24.06
CA ARG A 32 -4.05 6.42 23.20
C ARG A 32 -5.45 6.90 22.78
N ASP A 33 -6.24 7.35 23.75
CA ASP A 33 -7.62 7.78 23.49
C ASP A 33 -7.68 9.05 22.63
N ALA A 34 -6.66 9.91 22.69
CA ALA A 34 -6.58 11.08 21.83
C ALA A 34 -6.26 10.69 20.38
N LEU A 35 -5.36 9.72 20.19
CA LEU A 35 -5.02 9.19 18.87
C LEU A 35 -6.23 8.49 18.23
N PHE A 36 -6.91 7.62 18.97
CA PHE A 36 -8.01 6.79 18.44
C PHE A 36 -9.28 7.59 18.13
N LYS A 37 -9.41 8.80 18.68
CA LYS A 37 -10.49 9.73 18.32
C LYS A 37 -10.21 10.49 17.02
N GLU A 38 -8.98 10.46 16.50
CA GLU A 38 -8.63 11.17 15.28
C GLU A 38 -8.84 10.30 14.04
N VAL A 39 -9.91 10.59 13.30
CA VAL A 39 -10.33 9.81 12.13
C VAL A 39 -9.40 9.96 10.93
N ASP A 40 -8.58 11.01 10.90
CA ASP A 40 -7.64 11.28 9.82
C ASP A 40 -6.29 10.59 9.99
N VAL A 41 -6.05 9.91 11.12
CA VAL A 41 -4.88 9.03 11.28
C VAL A 41 -5.02 7.85 10.31
N PRO A 42 -4.01 7.60 9.45
CA PRO A 42 -4.03 6.44 8.56
C PRO A 42 -4.22 5.14 9.35
N GLY A 43 -5.14 4.29 8.88
CA GLY A 43 -5.49 2.99 9.45
C GLY A 43 -6.83 2.94 10.19
N PHE A 44 -7.42 4.08 10.58
CA PHE A 44 -8.72 4.09 11.30
C PHE A 44 -9.94 4.30 10.41
N LYS A 45 -9.77 4.91 9.24
CA LYS A 45 -10.83 5.06 8.25
C LYS A 45 -10.65 4.08 7.10
N LYS A 46 -11.76 3.57 6.57
CA LYS A 46 -11.73 2.72 5.37
C LYS A 46 -11.04 3.44 4.21
N LEU A 47 -10.12 2.75 3.53
CA LEU A 47 -9.25 3.29 2.47
C LEU A 47 -8.26 4.39 2.91
N SER A 48 -7.98 4.54 4.22
CA SER A 48 -6.98 5.50 4.71
C SER A 48 -5.53 5.04 4.53
N ILE A 49 -5.30 3.74 4.33
CA ILE A 49 -4.04 3.18 3.87
C ILE A 49 -4.35 2.32 2.65
N ALA A 50 -3.97 2.80 1.47
CA ALA A 50 -4.07 2.05 0.23
C ALA A 50 -3.23 0.76 0.31
N PHE A 51 -3.62 -0.27 -0.46
CA PHE A 51 -3.03 -1.63 -0.45
C PHE A 51 -3.22 -2.46 0.82
N LEU A 52 -3.73 -1.89 1.91
CA LEU A 52 -4.08 -2.66 3.10
C LEU A 52 -5.59 -2.74 3.29
N PRO A 53 -6.10 -3.88 3.78
CA PRO A 53 -7.47 -3.97 4.23
C PRO A 53 -7.65 -3.14 5.49
N ASP A 54 -8.90 -2.76 5.75
CA ASP A 54 -9.26 -2.06 6.97
C ASP A 54 -8.88 -2.91 8.21
N VAL A 55 -8.40 -2.25 9.26
CA VAL A 55 -7.99 -2.92 10.50
C VAL A 55 -9.15 -3.75 11.06
N GLY A 56 -8.86 -5.01 11.38
CA GLY A 56 -9.85 -5.97 11.90
C GLY A 56 -10.67 -6.69 10.83
N LYS A 57 -10.46 -6.40 9.52
CA LYS A 57 -11.08 -7.19 8.46
C LYS A 57 -10.38 -8.55 8.33
N GLU A 58 -11.17 -9.62 8.41
CA GLU A 58 -10.69 -11.00 8.28
C GLU A 58 -11.00 -11.60 6.90
N GLY A 59 -10.30 -12.68 6.55
CA GLY A 59 -10.57 -13.45 5.34
C GLY A 59 -10.22 -12.72 4.03
N VAL A 60 -9.37 -11.71 4.09
CA VAL A 60 -9.00 -10.90 2.92
C VAL A 60 -8.12 -11.73 1.98
N ARG A 61 -8.62 -11.93 0.76
CA ARG A 61 -7.94 -12.67 -0.31
C ARG A 61 -7.94 -11.86 -1.58
N TYR A 62 -6.81 -11.84 -2.27
CA TYR A 62 -6.62 -11.13 -3.54
C TYR A 62 -5.48 -11.77 -4.32
N GLN A 63 -5.34 -11.42 -5.59
CA GLN A 63 -4.25 -11.86 -6.46
C GLN A 63 -3.11 -10.81 -6.47
N MET A 64 -1.87 -11.27 -6.51
CA MET A 64 -0.69 -10.45 -6.75
C MET A 64 0.11 -11.02 -7.93
N ARG A 65 0.87 -10.17 -8.62
CA ARG A 65 1.67 -10.51 -9.78
C ARG A 65 3.00 -9.77 -9.77
N TRP A 66 4.03 -10.52 -10.12
CA TRP A 66 5.33 -9.99 -10.53
C TRP A 66 5.70 -10.59 -11.87
N ALA A 67 6.21 -9.77 -12.79
CA ALA A 67 6.55 -10.18 -14.15
C ALA A 67 7.91 -9.62 -14.56
N ALA A 68 8.66 -10.37 -15.35
CA ALA A 68 9.88 -9.88 -15.98
C ALA A 68 9.56 -8.77 -17.01
N ASP A 69 10.30 -7.67 -16.94
CA ASP A 69 10.30 -6.64 -17.99
C ASP A 69 11.09 -7.10 -19.23
N ALA A 70 11.17 -6.25 -20.25
CA ALA A 70 11.89 -6.56 -21.49
C ALA A 70 13.40 -6.80 -21.29
N ALA A 71 13.97 -6.35 -20.16
CA ALA A 71 15.37 -6.60 -19.77
C ALA A 71 15.53 -7.86 -18.90
N GLY A 72 14.44 -8.58 -18.62
CA GLY A 72 14.43 -9.77 -17.77
C GLY A 72 14.45 -9.47 -16.27
N VAL A 73 14.24 -8.22 -15.86
CA VAL A 73 14.18 -7.83 -14.45
C VAL A 73 12.76 -8.01 -13.95
N VAL A 74 12.58 -8.76 -12.85
CA VAL A 74 11.26 -8.99 -12.28
C VAL A 74 10.76 -7.73 -11.57
N ARG A 75 9.59 -7.24 -11.98
CA ARG A 75 8.93 -6.05 -11.46
C ARG A 75 7.56 -6.40 -10.90
N GLU A 76 7.12 -5.64 -9.91
CA GLU A 76 5.75 -5.71 -9.44
C GLU A 76 4.78 -5.18 -10.50
N ASP A 77 3.72 -5.94 -10.81
CA ASP A 77 2.62 -5.40 -11.59
C ASP A 77 1.70 -4.54 -10.71
N ARG A 78 2.08 -3.28 -10.52
CA ARG A 78 1.38 -2.38 -9.62
C ARG A 78 -0.08 -2.15 -10.00
N ILE A 79 -0.43 -2.13 -11.29
CA ILE A 79 -1.82 -1.94 -11.72
C ILE A 79 -2.65 -3.16 -11.30
N PHE A 80 -2.16 -4.35 -11.60
CA PHE A 80 -2.83 -5.60 -11.24
C PHE A 80 -2.96 -5.73 -9.73
N ASN A 81 -1.86 -5.58 -9.00
CA ASN A 81 -1.80 -5.73 -7.55
C ASN A 81 -2.67 -4.71 -6.84
N PHE A 82 -2.63 -3.45 -7.26
CA PHE A 82 -3.40 -2.41 -6.59
C PHE A 82 -4.90 -2.62 -6.76
N ARG A 83 -5.34 -2.92 -7.99
CA ARG A 83 -6.75 -3.26 -8.26
C ARG A 83 -7.20 -4.44 -7.43
N SER A 84 -6.40 -5.49 -7.43
CA SER A 84 -6.71 -6.74 -6.77
C SER A 84 -6.78 -6.60 -5.25
N ALA A 85 -5.78 -5.94 -4.64
CA ALA A 85 -5.73 -5.69 -3.20
C ALA A 85 -6.89 -4.81 -2.73
N ILE A 86 -7.22 -3.73 -3.46
CA ILE A 86 -8.36 -2.87 -3.13
C ILE A 86 -9.67 -3.65 -3.24
N ARG A 87 -9.88 -4.44 -4.29
CA ARG A 87 -11.08 -5.29 -4.42
C ARG A 87 -11.20 -6.30 -3.29
N GLY A 88 -10.10 -6.99 -2.94
CA GLY A 88 -10.08 -7.91 -1.80
C GLY A 88 -10.37 -7.20 -0.47
N GLY A 89 -9.77 -6.04 -0.26
CA GLY A 89 -9.98 -5.19 0.92
C GLY A 89 -11.38 -4.61 1.01
N LEU A 90 -12.05 -4.30 -0.11
CA LEU A 90 -13.43 -3.83 -0.14
C LEU A 90 -14.45 -4.97 -0.05
N GLY A 91 -14.16 -6.11 -0.68
CA GLY A 91 -15.07 -7.25 -0.86
C GLY A 91 -16.03 -7.12 -2.05
N TYR A 92 -15.85 -6.10 -2.89
CA TYR A 92 -16.64 -5.83 -4.09
C TYR A 92 -15.82 -5.02 -5.10
N ASP A 93 -16.26 -4.98 -6.36
CA ASP A 93 -15.63 -4.15 -7.37
C ASP A 93 -16.18 -2.72 -7.33
N ALA A 94 -15.32 -1.77 -6.97
CA ALA A 94 -15.63 -0.36 -6.95
C ALA A 94 -14.75 0.47 -7.88
N ILE A 95 -13.84 -0.18 -8.61
CA ILE A 95 -12.75 0.50 -9.30
C ILE A 95 -13.16 0.80 -10.74
N GLU A 96 -13.16 2.08 -11.11
CA GLU A 96 -13.34 2.49 -12.50
C GLU A 96 -12.01 2.32 -13.26
N ARG A 97 -10.93 2.93 -12.75
CA ARG A 97 -9.62 2.82 -13.38
C ARG A 97 -8.45 2.98 -12.42
N VAL A 98 -7.29 2.48 -12.86
CA VAL A 98 -5.99 2.70 -12.24
C VAL A 98 -5.03 3.20 -13.31
N ASP A 99 -4.39 4.35 -13.04
CA ASP A 99 -3.45 5.01 -13.93
C ASP A 99 -2.02 4.89 -13.33
N TYR A 100 -1.10 4.24 -14.05
CA TYR A 100 0.30 4.03 -13.65
C TYR A 100 1.21 4.09 -14.86
N LYS A 101 2.20 5.00 -14.86
CA LYS A 101 3.12 5.29 -15.99
C LYS A 101 2.46 5.64 -17.32
N THR A 102 1.14 5.59 -17.40
CA THR A 102 0.31 6.04 -18.51
C THR A 102 -0.83 6.85 -17.90
N ASP A 103 -1.08 8.02 -18.46
CA ASP A 103 -2.28 8.80 -18.15
C ASP A 103 -3.04 9.10 -19.44
N PRO A 104 -4.07 8.31 -19.77
CA PRO A 104 -4.82 8.47 -21.01
C PRO A 104 -5.60 9.80 -21.07
N ASN A 105 -5.77 10.50 -19.94
CA ASN A 105 -6.56 11.72 -19.83
C ASN A 105 -5.71 12.99 -19.77
N ASN A 106 -4.38 12.88 -19.83
CA ASN A 106 -3.47 14.01 -19.76
C ASN A 106 -2.53 14.05 -20.97
N GLN A 107 -3.11 14.35 -22.13
CA GLN A 107 -2.41 14.46 -23.41
C GLN A 107 -1.35 15.59 -23.45
N PHE A 108 -1.42 16.54 -22.52
CA PHE A 108 -0.54 17.72 -22.46
C PHE A 108 0.58 17.61 -21.41
N GLY A 109 0.66 16.49 -20.68
CA GLY A 109 1.78 16.17 -19.77
C GLY A 109 1.84 16.96 -18.45
N LEU A 110 1.05 18.00 -18.27
CA LEU A 110 1.06 18.84 -17.06
C LEU A 110 0.39 18.11 -15.88
N GLY A 111 1.17 17.70 -14.88
CA GLY A 111 0.68 16.91 -13.74
C GLY A 111 0.31 15.47 -14.11
N SER A 112 0.92 14.93 -15.17
CA SER A 112 0.66 13.59 -15.71
C SER A 112 1.39 12.49 -14.93
N ASN A 113 0.78 11.29 -14.85
CA ASN A 113 1.44 10.07 -14.38
C ASN A 113 2.30 9.41 -15.48
N THR A 114 2.22 9.89 -16.72
CA THR A 114 2.93 9.28 -17.85
C THR A 114 4.43 9.24 -17.61
N GLY A 115 5.00 8.04 -17.67
CA GLY A 115 6.42 7.79 -17.43
C GLY A 115 6.86 7.91 -15.96
N ASN A 116 5.99 8.25 -15.01
CA ASN A 116 6.35 8.41 -13.61
C ASN A 116 6.11 7.11 -12.81
N PRO A 117 7.18 6.35 -12.44
CA PRO A 117 7.05 5.13 -11.65
C PRO A 117 6.70 5.39 -10.17
N ASN A 118 6.73 6.64 -9.73
CA ASN A 118 6.53 7.03 -8.34
C ASN A 118 5.13 7.58 -8.08
N ARG A 119 4.21 7.49 -9.06
CA ARG A 119 2.83 7.95 -8.88
C ARG A 119 1.82 6.93 -9.38
N LEU A 120 0.85 6.62 -8.54
CA LEU A 120 -0.25 5.71 -8.83
C LEU A 120 -1.57 6.42 -8.53
N LYS A 121 -2.53 6.35 -9.45
CA LYS A 121 -3.85 6.96 -9.27
C LYS A 121 -4.92 5.90 -9.42
N LEU A 122 -5.87 5.90 -8.49
CA LEU A 122 -7.05 5.05 -8.48
C LEU A 122 -8.29 5.94 -8.50
N VAL A 123 -9.21 5.63 -9.40
CA VAL A 123 -10.53 6.26 -9.49
C VAL A 123 -11.58 5.21 -9.22
N PHE A 124 -12.47 5.51 -8.29
CA PHE A 124 -13.63 4.68 -7.98
C PHE A 124 -14.81 5.06 -8.87
N ALA A 125 -15.65 4.08 -9.19
CA ALA A 125 -16.89 4.34 -9.88
C ALA A 125 -17.82 5.17 -8.98
N PRO A 126 -18.54 6.17 -9.54
CA PRO A 126 -19.33 7.11 -8.75
C PRO A 126 -20.32 6.43 -7.79
N GLY A 127 -20.33 6.88 -6.53
CA GLY A 127 -21.28 6.43 -5.52
C GLY A 127 -21.00 5.07 -4.87
N LEU A 128 -19.97 4.31 -5.29
CA LEU A 128 -19.66 2.98 -4.73
C LEU A 128 -18.82 3.03 -3.44
N THR A 129 -18.20 4.18 -3.16
CA THR A 129 -17.32 4.38 -2.00
C THR A 129 -17.58 5.76 -1.38
N PRO A 130 -18.19 5.85 -0.18
CA PRO A 130 -18.48 7.13 0.45
C PRO A 130 -17.22 7.87 0.94
N ASN A 131 -16.12 7.13 1.12
CA ASN A 131 -14.88 7.64 1.73
C ASN A 131 -13.84 8.12 0.71
N ALA A 132 -14.01 7.80 -0.57
CA ALA A 132 -13.06 8.13 -1.62
C ALA A 132 -13.73 8.03 -3.00
N GLU A 133 -13.59 9.04 -3.85
CA GLU A 133 -13.80 8.94 -5.30
C GLU A 133 -12.47 8.73 -6.03
N ARG A 134 -11.38 9.23 -5.44
CA ARG A 134 -10.04 9.14 -6.00
C ARG A 134 -9.01 9.01 -4.90
N ILE A 135 -8.01 8.16 -5.14
CA ILE A 135 -6.79 8.06 -4.34
C ILE A 135 -5.61 8.31 -5.27
N GLU A 136 -4.68 9.16 -4.83
CA GLU A 136 -3.38 9.34 -5.47
C GLU A 136 -2.28 8.95 -4.48
N LEU A 137 -1.38 8.08 -4.90
CA LEU A 137 -0.21 7.67 -4.13
C LEU A 137 1.04 8.26 -4.77
N PHE A 138 1.89 8.81 -3.92
CA PHE A 138 3.19 9.36 -4.26
C PHE A 138 4.23 8.56 -3.49
N ILE A 139 5.06 7.82 -4.22
CA ILE A 139 6.15 7.03 -3.65
C ILE A 139 7.34 7.97 -3.54
N ASN A 140 7.64 8.38 -2.32
CA ASN A 140 8.71 9.34 -2.03
C ASN A 140 10.07 8.65 -2.02
N GLU A 141 10.10 7.43 -1.49
CA GLU A 141 11.31 6.62 -1.35
C GLU A 141 10.94 5.14 -1.45
N HIS A 142 11.86 4.36 -2.00
CA HIS A 142 11.74 2.91 -2.00
C HIS A 142 13.11 2.25 -2.05
N GLU A 143 13.25 1.17 -1.31
CA GLU A 143 14.49 0.39 -1.28
C GLU A 143 14.15 -1.09 -1.30
N SER A 144 15.13 -1.87 -1.71
CA SER A 144 15.06 -3.32 -1.59
C SER A 144 16.41 -3.91 -1.25
N GLU A 145 16.39 -4.96 -0.45
CA GLU A 145 17.59 -5.65 -0.01
C GLU A 145 17.37 -7.17 -0.10
N GLN A 146 18.36 -7.87 -0.63
CA GLN A 146 18.49 -9.32 -0.48
C GLN A 146 19.70 -9.57 0.42
N PRO A 147 19.51 -10.10 1.64
CA PRO A 147 20.62 -10.29 2.58
C PRO A 147 21.66 -11.28 2.04
N GLU A 148 22.92 -11.00 2.31
CA GLU A 148 24.02 -11.85 1.88
C GLU A 148 23.86 -13.28 2.44
N GLY A 149 24.01 -14.27 1.56
CA GLY A 149 23.86 -15.69 1.90
C GLY A 149 22.42 -16.15 2.17
N ARG A 150 21.40 -15.33 1.91
CA ARG A 150 19.98 -15.65 2.13
C ARG A 150 19.14 -15.48 0.87
N ASP A 151 19.21 -16.48 -0.01
CA ASP A 151 18.40 -16.52 -1.25
C ASP A 151 16.90 -16.74 -1.00
N ASP A 152 16.53 -17.12 0.22
CA ASP A 152 15.14 -17.29 0.65
C ASP A 152 14.52 -16.00 1.19
N LEU A 153 15.29 -14.92 1.38
CA LEU A 153 14.80 -13.67 1.98
C LEU A 153 14.89 -12.49 1.00
N PHE A 154 13.93 -11.59 1.10
CA PHE A 154 13.94 -10.32 0.39
C PHE A 154 13.16 -9.27 1.18
N TYR A 155 13.71 -8.07 1.25
CA TYR A 155 13.13 -6.95 1.97
C TYR A 155 12.82 -5.82 1.02
N THR A 156 11.69 -5.16 1.25
CA THR A 156 11.37 -3.88 0.61
C THR A 156 10.92 -2.86 1.64
N SER A 157 11.24 -1.60 1.38
CA SER A 157 10.65 -0.46 2.08
C SER A 157 10.08 0.50 1.04
N GLU A 158 8.94 1.11 1.35
CA GLU A 158 8.36 2.19 0.53
C GLU A 158 7.80 3.26 1.46
N ALA A 159 8.19 4.52 1.27
CA ALA A 159 7.58 5.66 1.93
C ALA A 159 6.57 6.32 0.97
N LEU A 160 5.33 6.46 1.43
CA LEU A 160 4.21 6.90 0.62
C LEU A 160 3.49 8.09 1.25
N ARG A 161 3.19 9.07 0.39
CA ARG A 161 2.11 10.01 0.64
C ARG A 161 0.86 9.53 -0.11
N GLN A 162 -0.23 9.37 0.60
CA GLN A 162 -1.55 9.15 0.04
C GLN A 162 -2.38 10.43 0.10
N VAL A 163 -3.05 10.75 -1.00
CA VAL A 163 -4.03 11.82 -1.07
C VAL A 163 -5.38 11.22 -1.46
N THR A 164 -6.35 11.30 -0.54
CA THR A 164 -7.72 10.80 -0.76
C THR A 164 -8.68 11.96 -0.99
N PHE A 165 -9.45 11.88 -2.08
CA PHE A 165 -10.52 12.82 -2.42
C PHE A 165 -11.87 12.15 -2.18
N SER A 166 -12.73 12.73 -1.35
CA SER A 166 -14.05 12.15 -1.00
C SER A 166 -15.19 12.72 -1.86
N ALA A 167 -16.25 11.93 -2.04
CA ALA A 167 -17.41 12.31 -2.83
C ALA A 167 -18.14 13.54 -2.28
N GLY A 168 -18.37 14.54 -3.12
CA GLY A 168 -19.17 15.72 -2.79
C GLY A 168 -18.59 16.64 -1.70
N GLN A 169 -17.44 16.31 -1.11
CA GLN A 169 -16.72 17.17 -0.18
C GLN A 169 -15.41 17.61 -0.84
N THR A 170 -15.14 18.92 -0.80
CA THR A 170 -13.82 19.49 -1.15
C THR A 170 -12.70 19.04 -0.21
N ARG A 171 -12.97 18.08 0.68
CA ARG A 171 -12.04 17.57 1.67
C ARG A 171 -11.07 16.58 1.02
N GLN A 172 -9.82 17.02 0.99
CA GLN A 172 -8.65 16.20 0.76
C GLN A 172 -8.13 15.70 2.11
N VAL A 173 -7.83 14.40 2.22
CA VAL A 173 -7.14 13.84 3.39
C VAL A 173 -5.78 13.33 2.94
N ASN A 174 -4.74 13.80 3.63
CA ASN A 174 -3.36 13.35 3.40
C ASN A 174 -3.01 12.29 4.44
N GLY A 175 -2.44 11.18 3.98
CA GLY A 175 -1.85 10.15 4.82
C GLY A 175 -0.37 10.00 4.51
N GLU A 176 0.46 10.00 5.55
CA GLU A 176 1.90 9.72 5.45
C GLU A 176 2.18 8.38 6.11
N TYR A 177 2.71 7.42 5.36
CA TYR A 177 3.06 6.12 5.90
C TYR A 177 4.19 5.45 5.13
N ALA A 178 4.85 4.51 5.78
CA ALA A 178 5.84 3.65 5.15
C ALA A 178 5.46 2.19 5.31
N HIS A 179 5.60 1.41 4.24
CA HIS A 179 5.50 -0.04 4.27
C HIS A 179 6.91 -0.65 4.34
N PHE A 180 7.08 -1.62 5.23
CA PHE A 180 8.26 -2.47 5.31
C PHE A 180 7.80 -3.90 5.11
N ILE A 181 8.22 -4.54 4.02
CA ILE A 181 7.77 -5.89 3.68
C ILE A 181 8.95 -6.83 3.70
N SER A 182 8.83 -7.89 4.51
CA SER A 182 9.78 -8.99 4.57
C SER A 182 9.18 -10.21 3.90
N TYR A 183 9.75 -10.63 2.78
CA TYR A 183 9.38 -11.84 2.07
C TYR A 183 10.31 -12.99 2.45
N ARG A 184 9.73 -14.18 2.62
CA ARG A 184 10.44 -15.43 2.81
C ARG A 184 9.90 -16.49 1.85
N ARG A 185 10.75 -16.97 0.95
CA ARG A 185 10.47 -18.13 0.11
C ARG A 185 10.40 -19.38 0.99
N VAL A 186 9.25 -20.03 1.01
CA VAL A 186 9.03 -21.28 1.75
C VAL A 186 9.23 -22.47 0.82
N SER A 187 8.75 -22.36 -0.43
CA SER A 187 8.92 -23.35 -1.48
C SER A 187 8.92 -22.67 -2.86
N GLU A 188 8.84 -23.44 -3.95
CA GLU A 188 8.64 -22.88 -5.29
C GLU A 188 7.25 -22.26 -5.51
N THR A 189 6.28 -22.70 -4.72
CA THR A 189 4.86 -22.33 -4.86
C THR A 189 4.31 -21.59 -3.65
N GLN A 190 5.14 -21.32 -2.63
CA GLN A 190 4.73 -20.63 -1.43
C GLN A 190 5.77 -19.59 -0.98
N VAL A 191 5.29 -18.38 -0.72
CA VAL A 191 6.04 -17.30 -0.09
C VAL A 191 5.22 -16.78 1.08
N ASN A 192 5.86 -16.60 2.22
CA ASN A 192 5.25 -15.88 3.35
C ASN A 192 5.85 -14.48 3.41
N ALA A 193 5.04 -13.49 3.74
CA ALA A 193 5.51 -12.14 3.95
C ALA A 193 4.91 -11.51 5.21
N ILE A 194 5.65 -10.58 5.79
CA ILE A 194 5.17 -9.71 6.87
C ILE A 194 5.21 -8.29 6.33
N CYS A 195 4.09 -7.58 6.37
CA CYS A 195 4.01 -6.16 6.06
C CYS A 195 3.82 -5.37 7.36
N VAL A 196 4.78 -4.51 7.66
CA VAL A 196 4.70 -3.53 8.75
C VAL A 196 4.43 -2.17 8.13
N THR A 197 3.42 -1.48 8.63
CA THR A 197 3.06 -0.14 8.16
C THR A 197 3.21 0.85 9.29
N ALA A 198 4.16 1.77 9.15
CA ALA A 198 4.35 2.88 10.07
C ALA A 198 3.60 4.11 9.55
N CYS A 199 2.67 4.65 10.34
CA CYS A 199 1.89 5.84 9.98
C CYS A 199 2.41 7.06 10.73
N TYR A 200 2.64 8.15 10.02
CA TYR A 200 3.23 9.39 10.54
C TYR A 200 2.18 10.51 10.60
N ALA A 201 2.45 11.52 11.42
CA ALA A 201 1.65 12.72 11.43
C ALA A 201 1.97 13.54 10.17
N ASP A 202 0.95 13.87 9.37
CA ASP A 202 1.10 14.89 8.33
C ASP A 202 1.04 16.29 8.99
N PRO A 203 1.95 17.22 8.67
CA PRO A 203 1.99 18.54 9.31
C PRO A 203 0.77 19.41 9.01
N LEU A 204 0.02 19.15 7.93
CA LEU A 204 -1.17 19.92 7.54
C LEU A 204 -2.46 19.29 8.08
N GLN A 205 -2.54 17.97 8.13
CA GLN A 205 -3.73 17.22 8.57
C GLN A 205 -3.72 16.93 10.07
N LEU A 206 -2.55 16.66 10.64
CA LEU A 206 -2.36 16.15 12.00
C LEU A 206 -1.37 17.03 12.80
N GLU A 207 -1.38 18.35 12.56
CA GLU A 207 -0.45 19.34 13.14
C GLU A 207 -0.26 19.15 14.65
N ARG A 208 -1.34 18.98 15.41
CA ARG A 208 -1.30 18.83 16.87
C ARG A 208 -0.49 17.61 17.33
N PHE A 209 -0.44 16.55 16.53
CA PHE A 209 0.41 15.39 16.80
C PHE A 209 1.81 15.63 16.23
N PHE A 210 1.91 16.19 15.02
CA PHE A 210 3.18 16.50 14.37
C PHE A 210 4.11 17.36 15.24
N ILE A 211 3.59 18.41 15.88
CA ILE A 211 4.37 19.28 16.78
C ILE A 211 4.99 18.50 17.95
N GLN A 212 4.32 17.42 18.40
CA GLN A 212 4.76 16.64 19.55
C GLN A 212 5.76 15.53 19.19
N VAL A 213 5.60 14.90 18.02
CA VAL A 213 6.39 13.71 17.63
C VAL A 213 7.42 13.97 16.54
N GLY A 214 7.28 15.06 15.79
CA GLY A 214 8.11 15.37 14.63
C GLY A 214 7.88 14.42 13.43
N PRO A 215 8.71 14.54 12.38
CA PRO A 215 8.50 13.82 11.13
C PRO A 215 8.90 12.34 11.17
N ASN A 216 9.80 11.95 12.08
CA ASN A 216 10.48 10.65 12.04
C ASN A 216 9.92 9.61 13.03
N ARG A 217 8.92 9.97 13.83
CA ARG A 217 8.34 9.09 14.84
C ARG A 217 6.92 8.69 14.43
N PRO A 218 6.66 7.39 14.18
CA PRO A 218 5.31 6.94 13.83
C PRO A 218 4.33 7.14 14.98
N LEU A 219 3.10 7.52 14.63
CA LEU A 219 1.96 7.59 15.55
C LEU A 219 1.47 6.19 15.92
N ILE A 220 1.38 5.32 14.92
CA ILE A 220 0.92 3.94 15.02
C ILE A 220 1.67 3.08 14.01
N VAL A 221 1.92 1.83 14.39
CA VAL A 221 2.49 0.82 13.51
C VAL A 221 1.54 -0.36 13.44
N PHE A 222 1.14 -0.77 12.24
CA PHE A 222 0.33 -1.95 12.00
C PHE A 222 1.18 -3.10 11.48
N SER A 223 0.82 -4.33 11.83
CA SER A 223 1.46 -5.54 11.29
C SER A 223 0.43 -6.44 10.62
N HIS A 224 0.78 -6.96 9.44
CA HIS A 224 0.00 -7.91 8.69
C HIS A 224 0.85 -9.11 8.28
N GLY A 225 0.32 -10.31 8.48
CA GLY A 225 0.83 -11.53 7.86
C GLY A 225 0.22 -11.71 6.48
N ILE A 226 1.04 -12.09 5.50
CA ILE A 226 0.62 -12.36 4.12
C ILE A 226 1.13 -13.75 3.73
N SER A 227 0.25 -14.62 3.28
CA SER A 227 0.61 -15.89 2.65
C SER A 227 0.33 -15.79 1.15
N LEU A 228 1.34 -16.04 0.34
CA LEU A 228 1.27 -16.07 -1.12
C LEU A 228 1.38 -17.52 -1.58
N LEU A 229 0.36 -17.99 -2.29
CA LEU A 229 0.36 -19.29 -2.95
C LEU A 229 0.36 -19.08 -4.45
N LYS A 230 1.32 -19.68 -5.15
CA LYS A 230 1.46 -19.52 -6.59
C LYS A 230 0.22 -20.05 -7.28
N SER A 231 -0.39 -19.21 -8.12
CA SER A 231 -1.58 -19.59 -8.88
C SER A 231 -1.15 -20.64 -9.91
N THR A 232 -1.59 -21.88 -9.74
CA THR A 232 -1.49 -22.88 -10.81
C THR A 232 -2.49 -22.47 -11.87
N VAL A 233 -2.00 -21.99 -13.02
CA VAL A 233 -2.83 -21.90 -14.21
C VAL A 233 -3.31 -23.33 -14.49
N ALA A 234 -4.61 -23.59 -14.35
CA ALA A 234 -5.20 -24.73 -15.01
C ALA A 234 -5.06 -24.43 -16.51
N VAL A 235 -4.08 -25.10 -17.14
CA VAL A 235 -3.89 -25.10 -18.60
C VAL A 235 -5.14 -25.64 -19.26
#